data_AF-A0A379SBY0-F1
#
_entry.id   AF-A0A379SBY0-F1
#
_cell.length_a   1.000
_cell.length_b   1.000
_cell.length_c   1.000
_cell.angle_alpha   90.00
_cell.angle_beta   90.00
_cell.angle_gamma   90.00
#
_symmetry.space_group_name_H-M   'P 1'
#
loop_
_entity.id
_entity.type
_entity.pdbx_description
1 polymer ?
#
loop_
_entity_poly.entity_id
_entity_poly.type
_entity_poly.pdbx_seq_one_letter_code
_entity_poly.pdbx_strand_id
1 'polypeptide(L)'
;MEDAATAEISRTSIWQWIHHEKTLSNGKPVTKTLFREMLAEEMRVIQDELGEHRYSKGRFDDAARLMEQITTSDDLIDFLTLPGYRLLA
;
A
#
# COMPACT_ATOMS: atom_id res chain seq x y z
N MET A 1 -12.77 13.37 -1.66
CA MET A 1 -11.70 14.07 -2.40
C MET A 1 -10.45 13.76 -1.61
N GLU A 2 -9.60 12.88 -2.13
CA GLU A 2 -8.38 12.44 -1.44
C GLU A 2 -7.18 13.19 -2.01
N ASP A 3 -6.17 13.44 -1.17
CA ASP A 3 -4.87 13.96 -1.59
C ASP A 3 -3.74 13.03 -1.12
N ALA A 4 -2.48 13.47 -1.25
CA ALA A 4 -1.33 12.67 -0.86
C ALA A 4 -1.30 12.34 0.65
N ALA A 5 -1.87 13.20 1.51
CA ALA A 5 -1.85 12.99 2.95
C ALA A 5 -2.69 11.77 3.35
N THR A 6 -3.77 11.47 2.62
CA THR A 6 -4.55 10.24 2.82
C THR A 6 -3.68 9.01 2.59
N ALA A 7 -2.91 8.98 1.50
CA ALA A 7 -2.01 7.88 1.22
C ALA A 7 -0.86 7.78 2.25
N GLU A 8 -0.35 8.93 2.73
CA GLU A 8 0.70 8.97 3.75
C GLU A 8 0.25 8.37 5.09
N ILE A 9 -0.95 8.73 5.58
CA ILE A 9 -1.43 8.17 6.84
C ILE A 9 -1.75 6.68 6.71
N SER A 10 -2.30 6.25 5.56
CA SER A 10 -2.59 4.84 5.29
C SER A 10 -1.34 3.96 5.34
N ARG A 11 -0.27 4.33 4.59
CA ARG A 11 0.97 3.53 4.56
C ARG A 11 1.74 3.59 5.88
N THR A 12 1.76 4.75 6.54
CA THR A 12 2.54 4.95 7.77
C THR A 12 1.93 4.19 8.95
N SER A 13 0.60 4.13 9.04
CA SER A 13 -0.10 3.35 10.07
C SER A 13 0.20 1.86 9.96
N ILE A 14 0.15 1.30 8.74
CA ILE A 14 0.47 -0.12 8.50
C ILE A 14 1.95 -0.38 8.81
N TRP A 15 2.85 0.50 8.37
CA TRP A 15 4.28 0.39 8.71
C TRP A 15 4.50 0.34 10.22
N GLN A 16 3.82 1.21 10.98
CA GLN A 16 3.92 1.25 12.44
C GLN A 16 3.46 -0.06 13.09
N TRP A 17 2.38 -0.67 12.60
CA TRP A 17 1.92 -1.96 13.11
C TRP A 17 2.92 -3.08 12.84
N ILE A 18 3.53 -3.10 11.66
CA ILE A 18 4.59 -4.06 11.31
C ILE A 18 5.81 -3.83 12.22
N HIS A 19 6.27 -2.58 12.34
CA HIS A 19 7.49 -2.23 13.08
C HIS A 19 7.40 -2.55 14.58
N HIS A 20 6.23 -2.34 15.19
CA HIS A 20 6.00 -2.62 16.61
C HIS A 20 5.31 -3.98 16.86
N GLU A 21 5.30 -4.87 15.88
CA GLU A 21 4.76 -6.24 15.98
C GLU A 21 3.34 -6.27 16.59
N LYS A 22 2.49 -5.34 16.16
CA LYS A 22 1.14 -5.18 16.70
C LYS A 22 0.22 -6.30 16.20
N THR A 23 -0.78 -6.61 17.00
CA THR A 23 -1.88 -7.50 16.62
C THR A 23 -3.13 -6.68 16.29
N LEU A 24 -3.84 -7.09 15.25
CA LEU A 24 -5.19 -6.58 14.95
C LEU A 24 -6.17 -6.97 16.07
N SER A 25 -7.33 -6.32 16.12
CA SER A 25 -8.38 -6.61 17.11
C SER A 25 -8.93 -8.05 17.05
N ASN A 26 -8.77 -8.71 15.89
CA ASN A 26 -9.11 -10.12 15.70
C ASN A 26 -7.98 -11.10 16.08
N GLY A 27 -6.89 -10.60 16.67
CA GLY A 27 -5.75 -11.40 17.14
C GLY A 27 -4.68 -11.70 16.09
N LYS A 28 -4.86 -11.34 14.82
CA LYS A 28 -3.84 -11.59 13.79
C LYS A 28 -2.62 -10.66 13.98
N PRO A 29 -1.38 -11.18 14.03
CA PRO A 29 -0.19 -10.34 14.06
C PRO A 29 0.02 -9.65 12.71
N VAL A 30 0.31 -8.35 12.73
CA VAL A 30 0.58 -7.56 11.53
C VAL A 30 2.03 -7.75 11.12
N THR A 31 2.24 -8.34 9.94
CA THR A 31 3.56 -8.66 9.39
C THR A 31 3.66 -8.21 7.94
N LYS A 32 4.89 -8.12 7.40
CA LYS A 32 5.12 -7.85 5.98
C LYS A 32 4.42 -8.89 5.08
N THR A 33 4.40 -10.16 5.52
CA THR A 33 3.72 -11.25 4.80
C THR A 33 2.21 -11.02 4.77
N LEU A 34 1.59 -10.74 5.92
CA LEU A 34 0.15 -10.46 5.98
C LEU A 34 -0.22 -9.26 5.11
N PHE A 35 0.58 -8.20 5.13
CA PHE A 35 0.34 -7.04 4.28
C PHE A 35 0.38 -7.38 2.79
N ARG A 36 1.36 -8.18 2.33
CA ARG A 36 1.44 -8.60 0.92
C ARG A 36 0.26 -9.46 0.48
N GLU A 37 -0.20 -10.36 1.35
CA GLU A 37 -1.41 -11.16 1.11
C GLU A 37 -2.64 -10.26 0.94
N MET A 38 -2.84 -9.34 1.89
CA MET A 38 -3.96 -8.40 1.83
C MET A 38 -3.85 -7.46 0.63
N LEU A 39 -2.66 -6.97 0.28
CA LEU A 39 -2.46 -6.15 -0.91
C LEU A 39 -2.95 -6.88 -2.17
N ALA A 40 -2.58 -8.15 -2.35
CA ALA A 40 -3.02 -8.95 -3.50
C ALA A 40 -4.54 -9.26 -3.48
N GLU A 41 -5.14 -9.41 -2.30
CA GLU A 41 -6.59 -9.52 -2.14
C GLU A 41 -7.31 -8.22 -2.55
N GLU A 42 -6.88 -7.08 -2.03
CA GLU A 42 -7.50 -5.77 -2.32
C GLU A 42 -7.31 -5.34 -3.77
N MET A 43 -6.19 -5.71 -4.43
CA MET A 43 -6.04 -5.45 -5.87
C MET A 43 -7.12 -6.16 -6.71
N ARG A 44 -7.56 -7.35 -6.30
CA ARG A 44 -8.68 -8.06 -6.97
C ARG A 44 -10.00 -7.36 -6.73
N VAL A 45 -10.24 -6.88 -5.50
CA VAL A 45 -11.43 -6.07 -5.18
C VAL A 45 -11.48 -4.81 -6.04
N ILE A 46 -10.37 -4.07 -6.15
CA ILE A 46 -10.27 -2.87 -7.00
C ILE A 46 -10.55 -3.22 -8.47
N GLN A 47 -10.04 -4.34 -8.96
CA GLN A 47 -10.30 -4.81 -10.33
C GLN A 47 -11.80 -5.08 -10.55
N ASP A 48 -12.47 -5.72 -9.59
CA ASP A 48 -13.91 -6.03 -9.67
C ASP A 48 -14.76 -4.75 -9.60
N GLU A 49 -14.39 -3.78 -8.77
CA GLU A 49 -15.10 -2.50 -8.63
C GLU A 49 -14.99 -1.60 -9.86
N LEU A 50 -13.81 -1.55 -10.48
CA LEU A 50 -13.54 -0.69 -11.63
C LEU A 50 -13.87 -1.36 -12.97
N GLY A 51 -13.91 -2.69 -13.00
CA GLY A 51 -14.00 -3.50 -14.20
C GLY A 51 -12.68 -3.61 -14.97
N GLU A 52 -12.54 -4.72 -15.71
CA GLU A 52 -11.30 -5.13 -16.39
C GLU A 52 -10.73 -4.04 -17.31
N HIS A 53 -11.57 -3.35 -18.08
CA HIS A 53 -11.11 -2.33 -19.03
C HIS A 53 -10.48 -1.10 -18.33
N ARG A 54 -11.04 -0.66 -17.20
CA ARG A 54 -10.48 0.49 -16.45
C ARG A 54 -9.24 0.09 -15.66
N TYR A 55 -9.24 -1.13 -15.13
CA TYR A 55 -8.12 -1.68 -14.38
C TYR A 55 -6.90 -1.88 -15.30
N SER A 56 -7.06 -2.61 -16.41
CA SER A 56 -5.97 -2.91 -17.37
C SER A 56 -5.33 -1.67 -18.02
N LYS A 57 -6.09 -0.58 -18.16
CA LYS A 57 -5.58 0.71 -18.66
C LYS A 57 -4.95 1.59 -17.58
N GLY A 58 -5.09 1.24 -16.31
CA GLY A 58 -4.50 1.96 -15.18
C GLY A 58 -3.05 1.55 -14.92
N ARG A 59 -2.41 2.25 -13.98
CA ARG A 59 -1.06 1.91 -13.47
C ARG A 59 -1.13 1.19 -12.12
N PHE A 60 -2.09 0.28 -11.97
CA PHE A 60 -2.37 -0.41 -10.70
C PHE A 60 -1.20 -1.30 -10.26
N ASP A 61 -0.53 -1.97 -11.20
CA ASP A 61 0.65 -2.79 -10.90
C ASP A 61 1.85 -1.95 -10.43
N ASP A 62 2.04 -0.75 -10.99
CA ASP A 62 3.07 0.18 -10.53
C ASP A 62 2.71 0.74 -9.14
N ALA A 63 1.43 1.07 -8.92
CA ALA A 63 0.93 1.57 -7.65
C ALA A 63 1.09 0.54 -6.52
N ALA A 64 0.73 -0.73 -6.77
CA ALA A 64 0.90 -1.82 -5.82
C ALA A 64 2.37 -2.04 -5.45
N ARG A 65 3.27 -2.03 -6.44
CA ARG A 65 4.72 -2.14 -6.22
C ARG A 65 5.26 -1.00 -5.37
N LEU A 66 4.86 0.24 -5.65
CA LEU A 66 5.27 1.39 -4.83
C LEU A 66 4.70 1.30 -3.41
N MET A 67 3.42 0.94 -3.26
CA MET A 67 2.77 0.78 -1.96
C MET A 67 3.46 -0.28 -1.11
N GLU A 68 3.85 -1.41 -1.70
CA GLU A 68 4.62 -2.45 -1.03
C GLU A 68 5.99 -1.93 -0.57
N GLN A 69 6.72 -1.27 -1.47
CA GLN A 69 8.05 -0.74 -1.18
C GLN A 69 8.03 0.21 0.02
N ILE A 70 7.10 1.18 0.05
CA ILE A 70 7.07 2.21 1.10
C ILE A 70 6.49 1.71 2.43
N THR A 71 5.70 0.64 2.41
CA THR A 71 5.03 0.09 3.61
C THR A 71 5.84 -1.02 4.27
N THR A 72 6.62 -1.80 3.50
CA THR A 72 7.38 -2.95 4.01
C THR A 72 8.88 -2.70 4.18
N SER A 73 9.34 -1.47 3.92
CA SER A 73 10.70 -1.02 4.23
C SER A 73 10.99 -1.12 5.74
N ASP A 74 12.25 -1.41 6.10
CA ASP A 74 12.68 -1.43 7.50
C ASP A 74 12.66 -0.02 8.11
N ASP A 75 13.11 0.97 7.35
CA ASP A 75 13.03 2.38 7.72
C ASP A 75 11.73 3.02 7.23
N LEU A 76 11.13 3.86 8.07
CA LEU A 76 10.02 4.72 7.69
C LEU A 76 10.54 5.87 6.82
N ILE A 77 10.28 5.84 5.53
CA ILE A 77 10.61 6.97 4.65
C ILE A 77 9.73 8.18 4.99
N ASP A 78 10.27 9.39 4.87
CA ASP A 78 9.54 10.62 5.24
C ASP A 78 8.32 10.86 4.36
N PHE A 79 8.48 10.72 3.04
CA PHE A 79 7.43 11.03 2.06
C PHE A 79 7.39 10.01 0.92
N LEU A 80 6.19 9.52 0.61
CA LEU A 80 5.93 8.64 -0.55
C LEU A 80 6.18 9.36 -1.88
N THR A 81 6.10 10.70 -1.87
CA THR A 81 6.29 11.53 -3.06
C THR A 81 7.74 11.49 -3.56
N LEU A 82 8.74 11.25 -2.71
CA LEU A 82 10.14 11.16 -3.13
C LEU A 82 10.41 9.96 -4.07
N PRO A 83 10.08 8.71 -3.71
CA PRO A 83 10.17 7.60 -4.66
C PRO A 83 9.14 7.72 -5.78
N GLY A 84 7.92 8.21 -5.50
CA GLY A 84 6.89 8.41 -6.52
C GLY A 84 7.30 9.39 -7.62
N TYR A 85 8.04 10.45 -7.29
CA TYR A 85 8.50 11.46 -8.24
C TYR A 85 9.45 10.89 -9.30
N ARG A 86 10.20 9.82 -8.98
CA ARG A 86 11.10 9.14 -9.94
C ARG A 86 10.34 8.43 -11.06
N LEU A 87 9.02 8.25 -10.92
CA LEU A 87 8.16 7.62 -11.94
C LEU A 87 7.52 8.64 -12.88
N LEU A 88 7.85 9.92 -12.71
CA LEU A 88 7.43 11.03 -13.56
C LEU A 88 8.57 11.39 -14.53
N ALA A 89 8.20 11.94 -15.69
CA ALA A 89 9.13 12.39 -16.74
C ALA A 89 9.69 13.78 -16.47
#